data_AF-A0A256YAH8-F1
#
_entry.id   AF-A0A256YAH8-F1
#
_cell.length_a   1.000
_cell.length_b   1.000
_cell.length_c   1.000
_cell.angle_alpha   90.00
_cell.angle_beta   90.00
_cell.angle_gamma   90.00
#
_symmetry.space_group_name_H-M   'P 1'
#
loop_
_entity.id
_entity.type
_entity.pdbx_description
1 polymer ?
#
loop_
_entity_poly.entity_id
_entity_poly.type
_entity_poly.pdbx_seq_one_letter_code
_entity_poly.pdbx_strand_id
1 'polypeptide(L)'
;YKQPLKQSILVKIRGNKAYDHVKKFADLNLIKKKKEGHTNILTLSDEFYDYFNVSEPTREGKSVLKELETVNDEGDGKSDSSVQ
;
A
#
# COMPACT_ATOMS: atom_id res chain seq x y z
N TYR A 1 0.52 -10.18 -13.65
CA TYR A 1 1.30 -9.42 -12.64
C TYR A 1 2.64 -9.01 -13.24
N LYS A 2 2.99 -7.71 -13.26
CA LYS A 2 4.20 -7.15 -13.93
C LYS A 2 5.26 -6.64 -12.94
N GLN A 3 5.36 -7.24 -11.76
CA GLN A 3 6.47 -6.99 -10.84
C GLN A 3 7.57 -8.02 -11.08
N PRO A 4 8.86 -7.64 -11.04
CA PRO A 4 9.39 -6.28 -10.83
C PRO A 4 9.16 -5.32 -12.03
N LEU A 5 8.83 -4.05 -11.78
CA LEU A 5 8.53 -3.04 -12.81
C LEU A 5 9.58 -1.93 -12.85
N LYS A 6 10.04 -1.55 -14.05
CA LYS A 6 10.87 -0.35 -14.22
C LYS A 6 10.06 0.93 -14.00
N GLN A 7 10.59 1.86 -13.22
CA GLN A 7 10.00 3.19 -13.01
C GLN A 7 9.79 3.93 -14.34
N SER A 8 10.69 3.76 -15.31
CA SER A 8 10.53 4.31 -16.66
C SER A 8 9.25 3.83 -17.38
N ILE A 9 8.81 2.58 -17.14
CA ILE A 9 7.56 2.06 -17.68
C ILE A 9 6.36 2.73 -16.99
N LEU A 10 6.42 2.88 -15.66
CA LEU A 10 5.37 3.57 -14.91
C LEU A 10 5.17 5.02 -15.36
N VAL A 11 6.28 5.72 -15.61
CA VAL A 11 6.27 7.09 -16.14
C VAL A 11 5.69 7.14 -17.54
N LYS A 12 5.98 6.16 -18.41
CA LYS A 12 5.36 6.08 -19.75
C LYS A 12 3.84 5.89 -19.70
N ILE A 13 3.34 5.13 -18.73
CA ILE A 13 1.91 4.84 -18.60
C ILE A 13 1.16 6.01 -17.94
N ARG A 14 1.73 6.60 -16.89
CA ARG A 14 1.03 7.58 -16.04
C ARG A 14 1.47 9.03 -16.25
N GLY A 15 2.53 9.25 -17.02
CA GLY A 15 3.13 10.56 -17.26
C GLY A 15 4.06 11.02 -16.13
N ASN A 16 4.52 12.28 -16.22
CA ASN A 16 5.57 12.84 -15.38
C ASN A 16 5.26 12.82 -13.87
N LYS A 17 3.98 12.89 -13.48
CA LYS A 17 3.57 12.83 -12.05
C LYS A 17 3.87 11.49 -11.38
N ALA A 18 4.22 10.45 -12.15
CA ALA A 18 4.61 9.17 -11.61
C ALA A 18 5.82 9.25 -10.68
N TYR A 19 6.78 10.16 -10.94
CA TYR A 19 7.95 10.35 -10.07
C TYR A 19 7.54 10.77 -8.65
N ASP A 20 6.61 11.72 -8.53
CA ASP A 20 6.12 12.22 -7.25
C ASP A 20 5.36 11.12 -6.48
N HIS A 21 4.55 10.33 -7.18
CA HIS A 21 3.82 9.22 -6.57
C HIS A 21 4.78 8.14 -6.06
N VAL A 22 5.77 7.75 -6.87
CA VAL A 22 6.80 6.78 -6.46
C VAL A 22 7.55 7.29 -5.24
N LYS A 23 7.89 8.59 -5.19
CA LYS A 23 8.52 9.18 -4.01
C LYS A 23 7.62 9.05 -2.78
N LYS A 24 6.36 9.48 -2.86
CA LYS A 24 5.40 9.40 -1.73
C LYS A 24 5.22 7.98 -1.22
N PHE A 25 5.05 7.00 -2.11
CA PHE A 25 4.89 5.61 -1.70
C PHE A 25 6.16 5.01 -1.11
N ALA A 26 7.34 5.44 -1.57
CA ALA A 26 8.61 5.04 -0.97
C ALA A 26 8.78 5.67 0.42
N ASP A 27 8.38 6.94 0.59
CA ASP A 27 8.43 7.65 1.88
C ASP A 27 7.47 7.00 2.91
N LEU A 28 6.37 6.38 2.45
CA LEU A 28 5.43 5.61 3.26
C LEU A 28 5.84 4.13 3.45
N ASN A 29 7.01 3.72 2.98
CA ASN A 29 7.48 2.32 2.98
C ASN A 29 6.52 1.33 2.29
N LEU A 30 5.65 1.80 1.39
CA LEU A 30 4.71 0.96 0.63
C LEU A 30 5.34 0.36 -0.64
N ILE A 31 6.46 0.93 -1.11
CA ILE A 31 7.21 0.39 -2.24
C ILE A 31 8.71 0.37 -1.95
N LYS A 32 9.37 -0.69 -2.40
CA LYS A 32 10.83 -0.84 -2.38
C LYS A 32 11.36 -0.43 -3.76
N LYS A 33 12.32 0.50 -3.78
CA LYS A 33 13.01 0.94 -5.01
C LYS A 33 14.46 0.46 -4.99
N LYS A 34 14.90 -0.21 -6.04
CA LYS A 34 16.29 -0.63 -6.25
C LYS A 34 16.84 0.03 -7.50
N LYS A 35 18.01 0.68 -7.39
CA LYS A 35 18.67 1.32 -8.54
C LYS A 35 19.18 0.24 -9.50
N GLU A 36 18.82 0.33 -10.77
CA GLU A 36 19.28 -0.55 -11.84
C GLU A 36 19.66 0.29 -13.07
N GLY A 37 20.96 0.55 -13.22
CA GLY A 37 21.47 1.44 -14.26
C GLY A 37 20.90 2.86 -14.14
N HIS A 38 20.20 3.31 -15.18
CA HIS A 38 19.61 4.66 -15.27
C HIS A 38 18.14 4.73 -14.81
N THR A 39 17.55 3.63 -14.35
CA THR A 39 16.17 3.59 -13.82
C THR A 39 16.16 2.91 -12.46
N ASN A 40 15.06 3.08 -11.74
CA ASN A 40 14.78 2.23 -10.58
C ASN A 40 13.87 1.08 -11.00
N ILE A 41 14.09 -0.06 -10.36
CA ILE A 41 13.14 -1.17 -10.30
C ILE A 41 12.29 -0.97 -9.05
N LEU A 42 10.98 -1.07 -9.23
CA LEU A 42 9.98 -0.91 -8.18
C LEU A 42 9.36 -2.27 -7.86
N THR A 43 9.27 -2.55 -6.57
CA THR A 43 8.62 -3.74 -6.00
C THR A 43 7.69 -3.29 -4.88
N LEU A 44 6.57 -3.99 -4.67
CA LEU A 44 5.74 -3.76 -3.50
C LEU A 44 6.47 -4.22 -2.24
N SER A 45 6.22 -3.53 -1.13
CA SER A 45 6.69 -3.95 0.19
C SER A 45 5.65 -4.83 0.88
N ASP A 46 6.02 -5.40 2.02
CA ASP A 46 5.10 -6.24 2.81
C ASP A 46 4.03 -5.36 3.47
N GLU A 47 4.43 -4.16 3.89
CA GLU A 47 3.59 -3.11 4.45
C GLU A 47 2.50 -2.63 3.48
N PHE A 48 2.71 -2.78 2.17
CA PHE A 48 1.68 -2.49 1.18
C PHE A 48 0.44 -3.38 1.38
N TYR A 49 0.65 -4.66 1.62
CA TYR A 49 -0.42 -5.64 1.76
C TYR A 49 -1.21 -5.39 3.05
N ASP A 50 -0.50 -5.04 4.13
CA ASP A 50 -1.12 -4.67 5.40
C ASP A 50 -1.91 -3.35 5.28
N TYR A 51 -1.32 -2.33 4.67
CA TYR A 51 -1.96 -1.00 4.54
C TYR A 51 -3.25 -1.04 3.71
N PHE A 52 -3.24 -1.81 2.61
CA PHE A 52 -4.42 -1.95 1.73
C PHE A 52 -5.30 -3.14 2.11
N ASN A 53 -4.94 -3.90 3.15
CA ASN A 53 -5.64 -5.12 3.57
C ASN A 53 -5.83 -6.11 2.39
N VAL A 54 -4.83 -6.19 1.51
CA VAL A 54 -4.84 -7.04 0.30
C VAL A 54 -3.87 -8.19 0.49
N SER A 55 -4.25 -9.40 0.05
CA SER A 55 -3.34 -10.54 0.10
C SER A 55 -2.23 -10.42 -0.95
N GLU A 56 -1.03 -10.90 -0.63
CA GLU A 56 0.01 -11.09 -1.63
C GLU A 56 -0.52 -11.90 -2.81
N PRO A 57 -0.20 -11.52 -4.06
CA PRO A 57 -0.62 -12.27 -5.22
C PRO A 57 0.12 -13.62 -5.21
N THR A 58 -0.55 -14.67 -4.75
CA THR A 58 -0.14 -16.04 -5.01
C THR A 58 -0.06 -16.25 -6.52
N ARG A 59 0.77 -17.19 -7.00
CA ARG A 59 1.02 -17.45 -8.44
C ARG A 59 -0.26 -17.80 -9.24
N GLU A 60 -1.41 -17.84 -8.58
CA GLU A 60 -2.72 -18.22 -9.05
C GLU A 60 -3.70 -17.03 -9.10
N GLY A 61 -3.26 -15.84 -9.51
CA GLY A 61 -4.14 -14.89 -10.19
C GLY A 61 -5.43 -14.42 -9.50
N LYS A 62 -5.56 -14.50 -8.18
CA LYS A 62 -6.76 -14.05 -7.45
C LYS A 62 -6.38 -12.95 -6.48
N SER A 63 -6.66 -11.69 -6.83
CA SER A 63 -6.64 -10.59 -5.89
C SER A 63 -7.87 -10.71 -4.99
N VAL A 64 -7.69 -11.22 -3.78
CA VAL A 64 -8.73 -11.22 -2.76
C VAL A 64 -8.72 -9.81 -2.17
N LEU A 65 -9.64 -8.97 -2.63
CA LEU A 65 -10.03 -7.77 -1.90
C LEU A 65 -10.66 -8.27 -0.60
N LYS A 66 -9.99 -8.04 0.53
CA LYS A 66 -10.60 -8.35 1.83
C LYS A 66 -11.64 -7.27 2.08
N GLU A 67 -12.91 -7.63 1.88
CA GLU A 67 -14.07 -6.85 2.29
C GLU A 67 -13.78 -6.29 3.69
N LEU A 68 -13.82 -4.96 3.82
CA LEU A 68 -13.67 -4.28 5.10
C LEU A 68 -14.87 -4.67 5.96
N GLU A 69 -14.67 -5.61 6.90
CA GLU A 69 -15.64 -5.82 7.96
C GLU A 69 -15.72 -4.54 8.79
N THR A 70 -16.95 -4.02 8.85
CA THR A 70 -17.41 -2.95 9.73
C THR A 70 -17.05 -3.27 11.17
N VAL A 71 -16.02 -2.61 11.70
CA VAL A 71 -15.90 -2.46 13.16
C VAL A 71 -16.86 -1.37 13.58
N ASN A 72 -18.02 -1.85 14.07
CA ASN A 72 -18.94 -1.07 14.88
C ASN A 72 -18.16 -0.48 16.07
N ASP A 73 -18.06 0.84 16.10
CA ASP A 73 -17.67 1.57 17.30
C ASP A 73 -18.88 1.56 18.24
N GLU A 74 -19.03 0.49 19.02
CA GLU A 74 -19.89 0.54 20.21
C GLU A 74 -19.20 1.43 21.24
N GLY A 75 -19.66 2.68 21.32
CA GLY A 75 -19.36 3.58 22.43
C GLY A 75 -19.95 3.02 23.73
N ASP A 76 -19.18 2.19 24.43
CA ASP A 76 -19.45 1.85 25.83
C ASP A 76 -19.09 3.07 26.69
N GLY A 77 -20.13 3.62 27.31
CA GLY A 77 -20.05 4.77 28.18
C GLY A 77 -19.37 4.41 29.50
N LYS A 78 -18.39 5.23 29.89
CA LYS A 78 -18.07 5.40 31.31
C LYS A 78 -17.36 6.73 31.58
N SER A 79 -18.12 7.70 32.07
CA SER A 79 -17.71 8.61 33.14
C SER A 79 -18.88 9.53 33.50
N ASP A 80 -19.54 9.25 34.62
CA ASP A 80 -19.45 10.22 35.71
C ASP A 80 -19.58 9.49 37.05
N SER A 81 -18.61 9.81 37.90
CA SER A 81 -18.41 9.36 39.27
C SER A 81 -19.38 10.07 40.20
N SER A 82 -20.16 9.30 40.94
CA SER A 82 -20.72 9.76 42.22
C SER A 82 -19.69 9.58 43.34
N VAL A 83 -19.91 10.26 44.47
CA VAL A 83 -19.11 10.43 45.70
C VAL A 83 -18.27 11.73 45.66
N GLN A 84 -18.56 12.79 46.44
CA GLN A 84 -19.11 12.88 47.80
C GLN A 84 -19.80 14.23 48.03
#